data_AF-A0AAD5NAI6-F1
#
_entry.id   AF-A0AAD5NAI6-F1
#
_cell.length_a   1.000
_cell.length_b   1.000
_cell.length_c   1.000
_cell.angle_alpha   90.00
_cell.angle_beta   90.00
_cell.angle_gamma   90.00
#
_symmetry.space_group_name_H-M   'P 1'
#
loop_
_entity.id
_entity.type
_entity.pdbx_description
1 polymer ?
#
loop_
_entity_poly.entity_id
_entity_poly.type
_entity_poly.pdbx_seq_one_letter_code
_entity_poly.pdbx_strand_id
1 'polypeptide(L)'
;MACLKLLDKKGPWHYVILQQNHDVVIRTNLELKRIFQALNGSNDVQITKCAPSFYNQNLRWDAESLGVFSGNTQISKNYEI
;
A
#
# COMPACT_ATOMS: atom_id res chain seq x y z
N MET A 1 11.53 4.93 1.51
CA MET A 1 11.68 4.40 0.13
C MET A 1 13.06 3.84 -0.22
N ALA A 2 14.14 4.12 0.53
CA ALA A 2 15.47 3.59 0.18
C ALA A 2 15.53 2.05 0.13
N CYS A 3 14.92 1.35 1.10
CA CYS A 3 14.92 -0.12 1.12
C CYS A 3 14.18 -0.75 -0.07
N LEU A 4 13.00 -0.23 -0.44
CA LEU A 4 12.26 -0.73 -1.60
C LEU A 4 13.05 -0.54 -2.90
N LYS A 5 13.70 0.60 -3.10
CA LYS A 5 14.58 0.85 -4.25
C LYS A 5 15.79 -0.09 -4.29
N LEU A 6 16.28 -0.55 -3.14
CA LEU A 6 17.36 -1.53 -3.06
C LEU A 6 16.86 -2.94 -3.36
N LEU A 7 15.67 -3.30 -2.89
CA LEU A 7 15.04 -4.60 -3.15
C LEU A 7 14.71 -4.78 -4.62
N ASP A 8 14.19 -3.74 -5.28
CA ASP A 8 13.89 -3.72 -6.71
C ASP A 8 15.08 -4.20 -7.56
N LYS A 9 16.31 -3.83 -7.17
CA LYS A 9 17.55 -4.23 -7.86
C LYS A 9 17.98 -5.68 -7.58
N LYS A 10 17.40 -6.35 -6.59
CA LYS A 10 17.83 -7.69 -6.13
C LYS A 10 17.08 -8.85 -6.76
N GLY A 11 15.95 -8.59 -7.43
CA GLY A 11 15.23 -9.64 -8.15
C GLY A 11 13.75 -9.33 -8.35
N PRO A 12 13.05 -10.18 -9.11
CA PRO A 12 11.62 -10.04 -9.36
C PRO A 12 10.83 -10.46 -8.11
N TRP A 13 10.52 -9.49 -7.26
CA TRP A 13 9.64 -9.69 -6.10
C TRP A 13 8.17 -9.59 -6.52
N HIS A 14 7.33 -10.50 -6.02
CA HIS A 14 5.88 -10.44 -6.24
C HIS A 14 5.17 -9.66 -5.13
N TYR A 15 5.68 -9.77 -3.89
CA TYR A 15 5.16 -9.11 -2.71
C TYR A 15 6.30 -8.61 -1.84
N VAL A 16 6.05 -7.53 -1.10
CA VAL A 16 6.96 -7.02 -0.06
C VAL A 16 6.15 -6.81 1.21
N ILE A 17 6.72 -7.24 2.34
CA ILE A 17 6.16 -7.05 3.68
C ILE A 17 7.08 -6.08 4.42
N LEU A 18 6.51 -5.04 5.01
CA LEU A 18 7.23 -4.18 5.95
C LEU A 18 7.08 -4.76 7.37
N GLN A 19 8.19 -4.96 8.06
CA GLN A 19 8.20 -5.44 9.43
C GLN A 19 8.99 -4.49 10.34
N GLN A 20 8.53 -4.37 11.59
CA GLN A 20 9.18 -3.70 12.70
C GLN A 20 9.95 -4.74 13.55
N ASN A 21 10.88 -4.25 14.39
CA ASN A 21 11.75 -5.13 15.19
C ASN A 21 11.01 -6.09 16.14
N HIS A 22 9.77 -5.78 16.50
CA HIS A 22 8.95 -6.56 17.41
C HIS A 22 7.90 -7.42 16.70
N ASP A 23 7.87 -7.40 15.36
CA ASP A 23 6.95 -8.23 14.61
C ASP A 23 7.42 -9.68 14.59
N VAL A 24 6.51 -10.59 14.91
CA VAL A 24 6.73 -12.03 14.86
C VAL A 24 5.82 -12.64 13.81
N VAL A 25 6.41 -13.37 12.86
CA VAL A 25 5.65 -14.07 11.83
C VAL A 25 4.95 -15.28 12.45
N ILE A 26 3.62 -15.30 12.42
CA ILE A 26 2.79 -16.37 13.01
C ILE A 26 2.35 -17.44 12.01
N ARG A 27 2.78 -17.35 10.75
CA ARG A 27 2.47 -18.29 9.67
C ARG A 27 3.75 -18.81 9.04
N THR A 28 3.72 -20.04 8.56
CA THR A 28 4.84 -20.60 7.81
C THR A 28 4.98 -19.91 6.45
N ASN A 29 6.18 -19.97 5.86
CA ASN A 29 6.44 -19.42 4.52
C ASN A 29 5.51 -20.04 3.45
N LEU A 30 5.13 -21.31 3.61
CA LEU A 30 4.21 -21.98 2.68
C LEU A 30 2.79 -21.42 2.80
N GLU A 31 2.31 -21.16 4.02
CA GLU A 31 1.01 -20.52 4.24
C GLU A 31 1.00 -19.10 3.65
N LEU A 32 2.05 -18.31 3.91
CA LEU A 32 2.18 -16.96 3.33
C LEU A 32 2.15 -16.99 1.81
N LYS A 33 2.88 -17.93 1.18
CA LYS A 33 2.84 -18.11 -0.28
C LYS A 33 1.41 -18.35 -0.78
N ARG A 34 0.64 -19.21 -0.10
CA ARG A 34 -0.75 -19.51 -0.48
C ARG A 34 -1.66 -18.28 -0.34
N ILE A 35 -1.48 -17.50 0.73
CA ILE A 35 -2.20 -16.23 0.94
C ILE A 35 -1.88 -15.25 -0.20
N PHE A 36 -0.61 -15.07 -0.54
CA PHE A 36 -0.19 -14.18 -1.63
C PHE A 36 -0.66 -14.64 -3.02
N GLN A 37 -0.75 -15.94 -3.25
CA GLN A 37 -1.37 -16.47 -4.47
C GLN A 37 -2.86 -16.16 -4.51
N ALA A 38 -3.57 -16.27 -3.39
CA ALA A 38 -4.99 -15.91 -3.31
C ALA A 38 -5.23 -14.40 -3.50
N LEU A 39 -4.32 -13.54 -3.02
CA LEU A 39 -4.39 -12.09 -3.22
C LEU A 39 -4.08 -11.64 -4.66
N ASN A 40 -3.37 -12.46 -5.44
CA ASN A 40 -3.16 -12.29 -6.88
C ASN A 40 -2.77 -10.86 -7.34
N GLY A 41 -1.77 -10.27 -6.71
CA GLY A 41 -1.26 -8.92 -7.00
C GLY A 41 -2.01 -7.80 -6.28
N SER A 42 -3.02 -8.11 -5.47
CA SER A 42 -3.71 -7.12 -4.63
C SER A 42 -2.82 -6.63 -3.50
N ASN A 43 -2.94 -5.36 -3.16
CA ASN A 43 -2.31 -4.81 -1.96
C ASN A 43 -3.18 -5.13 -0.75
N ASP A 44 -2.56 -5.67 0.30
CA ASP A 44 -3.19 -5.84 1.61
C ASP A 44 -2.71 -4.71 2.54
N VAL A 45 -3.59 -3.76 2.80
CA VAL A 45 -3.31 -2.59 3.66
C VAL A 45 -4.54 -2.29 4.51
N GLN A 46 -4.31 -1.98 5.79
CA GLN A 46 -5.37 -1.48 6.64
C GLN A 46 -5.53 0.03 6.43
N ILE A 47 -6.73 0.46 6.03
CA ILE A 47 -7.08 1.87 5.87
C ILE A 47 -8.20 2.19 6.88
N THR A 48 -8.03 3.27 7.64
CA THR A 48 -9.03 3.75 8.59
C THR A 48 -9.33 5.23 8.33
N LYS A 49 -10.51 5.69 8.77
CA LYS A 49 -10.85 7.12 8.67
C LYS A 49 -9.88 7.93 9.52
N CYS A 50 -9.29 8.97 8.92
CA CYS A 50 -8.44 9.90 9.63
C CYS A 50 -9.27 10.74 10.61
N ALA A 51 -8.81 10.90 11.85
CA ALA A 51 -9.54 11.72 12.83
C ALA A 51 -9.60 13.18 12.35
N PRO A 52 -10.72 13.89 12.54
CA PRO A 52 -10.90 15.25 12.01
C PRO A 52 -9.90 16.28 12.53
N SER A 53 -9.20 16.00 13.62
CA SER A 53 -8.15 16.85 14.21
C SER A 53 -6.78 16.68 13.56
N PHE A 54 -6.56 15.66 12.73
CA PHE A 54 -5.26 15.36 12.12
C PHE A 54 -5.07 15.97 10.73
N TYR A 55 -6.08 16.67 10.19
CA TYR A 55 -5.97 17.37 8.92
C TYR A 55 -6.81 18.64 8.87
N ASN A 56 -6.44 19.57 8.00
CA ASN A 56 -7.24 20.77 7.78
C ASN A 56 -8.46 20.41 6.93
N GLN A 57 -9.65 20.48 7.53
CA GLN A 57 -10.92 20.11 6.89
C GLN A 57 -11.35 21.09 5.79
N ASN A 58 -10.75 22.28 5.73
CA ASN A 58 -11.03 23.26 4.67
C ASN A 58 -10.21 23.00 3.39
N LEU A 59 -9.32 22.01 3.39
CA LEU A 59 -8.53 21.62 2.23
C LEU A 59 -9.08 20.33 1.60
N ARG A 60 -8.89 20.18 0.29
CA ARG A 60 -9.24 18.95 -0.45
C ARG A 60 -8.07 17.96 -0.37
N TRP A 61 -8.34 16.78 0.17
CA TRP A 61 -7.34 15.71 0.37
C TRP A 61 -7.52 14.53 -0.58
N ASP A 62 -8.21 14.74 -1.71
CA ASP A 62 -8.28 13.74 -2.79
C ASP A 62 -6.98 13.68 -3.60
N ALA A 63 -6.74 12.53 -4.25
CA ALA A 63 -5.49 12.26 -4.96
C ALA A 63 -5.23 13.23 -6.13
N GLU A 64 -6.29 13.80 -6.72
CA GLU A 64 -6.22 14.79 -7.79
C GLU A 64 -5.73 16.13 -7.24
N SER A 65 -6.36 16.64 -6.18
CA SER A 65 -5.97 17.89 -5.50
C SER A 65 -4.55 17.82 -4.92
N LEU A 66 -4.09 16.63 -4.53
CA LEU A 66 -2.74 16.39 -4.03
C LEU A 66 -1.71 16.13 -5.14
N GLY A 67 -2.12 16.03 -6.42
CA GLY A 67 -1.22 15.76 -7.54
C GLY A 67 -0.46 14.44 -7.41
N VAL A 68 -1.05 13.43 -6.75
CA VAL A 68 -0.40 12.15 -6.43
C VAL A 68 0.03 11.42 -7.70
N PHE A 69 -0.78 11.52 -8.76
CA PHE A 69 -0.50 10.90 -10.04
C PHE A 69 -0.01 11.96 -11.03
N SER A 70 1.21 11.78 -11.52
CA SER A 70 1.78 12.64 -12.55
C SER A 70 1.37 12.14 -13.95
N GLY A 71 0.84 13.01 -14.81
CA GLY A 71 0.44 12.68 -16.19
C GLY A 71 -1.07 12.45 -16.40
N ASN A 72 -1.48 12.08 -17.62
CA ASN A 72 -2.89 11.87 -18.02
C ASN A 72 -3.47 10.54 -17.52
N THR A 73 -3.09 10.09 -16.33
CA THR A 73 -3.60 8.84 -15.75
C THR A 73 -5.01 9.10 -15.24
N GLN A 74 -6.01 8.77 -16.06
CA GLN A 74 -7.42 8.91 -15.68
C GLN A 74 -7.74 7.92 -14.56
N ILE A 75 -7.99 8.44 -13.36
CA ILE A 75 -8.48 7.63 -12.25
C ILE A 75 -9.95 7.33 -12.55
N SER A 76 -10.31 6.05 -12.68
CA SER A 76 -11.72 5.65 -12.72
C SER A 76 -12.37 6.01 -11.38
N LYS A 77 -13.40 6.87 -11.42
CA LYS A 77 -14.13 7.36 -10.23
C LYS A 77 -15.01 6.29 -9.54
N ASN A 78 -14.66 5.01 -9.66
CA ASN A 78 -15.52 3.90 -9.25
C ASN A 78 -15.18 3.32 -7.88
N TYR A 79 -14.31 3.96 -7.10
CA TYR A 79 -13.96 3.51 -5.75
C TYR A 79 -14.20 4.64 -4.75
N GLU A 80 -15.48 4.80 -4.36
CA GLU A 80 -15.84 5.42 -3.10
C GLU A 80 -15.68 4.35 -2.00
N ILE A 81 -14.92 4.67 -0.95
CA ILE A 81 -14.81 3.88 0.29
C ILE A 81 -15.70 4.53 1.34
#